data_AF-A0A0F9MA53-F1
#
_entry.id   AF-A0A0F9MA53-F1
#
_cell.length_a   1.000
_cell.length_b   1.000
_cell.length_c   1.000
_cell.angle_alpha   90.00
_cell.angle_beta   90.00
_cell.angle_gamma   90.00
#
_symmetry.space_group_name_H-M   'P 1'
#
loop_
_entity.id
_entity.type
_entity.pdbx_description
1 polymer ?
#
loop_
_entity_poly.entity_id
_entity_poly.type
_entity_poly.pdbx_seq_one_letter_code
_entity_poly.pdbx_strand_id
1 'polypeptide(L)'
;MAYTWQVRNWWAAYLGKAPDWVGFMGKSIRVAEPLVPGLAAMEIVLDHNGYAKPTIVGSYFNRNIAGSTRKSTHAYGVAVDLDPYAAGNPHFKGASWSYSDIKFTEEQVAAIKAIRNTYGSPIWRWLGDVNGDTMHWQANVPPWRADVDWGTVDGLNGKDSFVLELGKALLAQWSTEDLKAYLALGLWQASADP
;
A
#
# COMPACT_ATOMS: atom_id res chain seq x y z
N MET A 1 -16.12 5.55 3.10
CA MET A 1 -14.69 5.63 3.49
C MET A 1 -14.59 5.96 4.97
N ALA A 2 -13.62 5.38 5.68
CA ALA A 2 -13.39 5.56 7.11
C ALA A 2 -12.66 6.86 7.43
N TYR A 3 -13.15 7.67 8.35
CA TYR A 3 -12.45 8.87 8.84
C TYR A 3 -11.15 8.50 9.58
N THR A 4 -10.15 9.39 9.56
CA THR A 4 -8.86 9.16 10.24
C THR A 4 -9.02 8.88 11.74
N TRP A 5 -10.03 9.46 12.41
CA TRP A 5 -10.30 9.12 13.81
C TRP A 5 -10.85 7.70 13.99
N GLN A 6 -11.64 7.18 13.04
CA GLN A 6 -12.12 5.79 13.06
C GLN A 6 -10.95 4.82 12.90
N VAL A 7 -10.03 5.12 11.99
CA VAL A 7 -8.82 4.32 11.77
C VAL A 7 -7.99 4.24 13.06
N ARG A 8 -7.76 5.37 13.73
CA ARG A 8 -7.06 5.39 15.05
C ARG A 8 -7.75 4.51 16.08
N ASN A 9 -9.09 4.54 16.14
CA ASN A 9 -9.85 3.74 17.09
C ASN A 9 -9.77 2.24 16.77
N TRP A 10 -9.94 1.85 15.50
CA TRP A 10 -9.84 0.45 15.08
C TRP A 10 -8.47 -0.16 15.33
N TRP A 11 -7.42 0.64 15.13
CA TRP A 11 -6.04 0.20 15.24
C TRP A 11 -5.40 0.56 16.59
N ALA A 12 -6.19 0.97 17.59
CA ALA A 12 -5.68 1.45 18.88
C ALA A 12 -4.71 0.47 19.56
N ALA A 13 -4.94 -0.85 19.40
CA ALA A 13 -4.09 -1.90 19.93
C ALA A 13 -2.66 -1.90 19.34
N TYR A 14 -2.42 -1.22 18.22
CA TYR A 14 -1.14 -1.11 17.53
C TYR A 14 -0.40 0.20 17.82
N LEU A 15 -1.01 1.12 18.58
CA LEU A 15 -0.39 2.41 18.88
C LEU A 15 0.97 2.23 19.58
N GLY A 16 2.03 2.78 18.97
CA GLY A 16 3.37 2.78 19.52
C GLY A 16 4.07 1.41 19.55
N LYS A 17 3.42 0.37 19.01
CA LYS A 17 4.03 -0.94 18.81
C LYS A 17 4.77 -0.91 17.48
N ALA A 18 6.10 -0.88 17.55
CA ALA A 18 6.94 -0.93 16.37
C ALA A 18 6.72 -2.27 15.64
N PRO A 19 6.25 -2.27 14.39
CA PRO A 19 6.14 -3.49 13.61
C PRO A 19 7.52 -3.96 13.13
N ASP A 20 7.57 -5.22 12.68
CA ASP A 20 8.73 -5.78 12.00
C ASP A 20 8.98 -5.09 10.65
N TRP A 21 10.22 -5.22 10.16
CA TRP A 21 10.60 -4.71 8.86
C TRP A 21 10.07 -5.61 7.74
N VAL A 22 9.49 -4.99 6.71
CA VAL A 22 9.01 -5.65 5.49
C VAL A 22 9.55 -4.95 4.24
N GLY A 23 9.73 -5.70 3.17
CA GLY A 23 10.06 -5.15 1.86
C GLY A 23 8.83 -4.48 1.24
N PHE A 24 9.03 -3.33 0.60
CA PHE A 24 8.02 -2.67 -0.22
C PHE A 24 8.67 -1.80 -1.29
N MET A 25 8.41 -2.09 -2.57
CA MET A 25 8.88 -1.30 -3.70
C MET A 25 10.41 -1.06 -3.69
N GLY A 26 11.17 -2.06 -3.21
CA GLY A 26 12.63 -1.98 -3.05
C GLY A 26 13.12 -1.16 -1.84
N LYS A 27 12.23 -0.83 -0.89
CA LYS A 27 12.55 -0.22 0.40
C LYS A 27 12.28 -1.19 1.54
N SER A 28 12.96 -1.02 2.66
CA SER A 28 12.63 -1.68 3.92
C SER A 28 11.81 -0.71 4.76
N ILE A 29 10.57 -1.08 5.09
CA ILE A 29 9.60 -0.23 5.80
C ILE A 29 8.93 -1.01 6.94
N ARG A 30 8.10 -0.34 7.73
CA ARG A 30 7.37 -0.95 8.84
C ARG A 30 5.89 -0.64 8.76
N VAL A 31 5.06 -1.69 8.70
CA VAL A 31 3.59 -1.62 8.77
C VAL A 31 3.07 -2.67 9.74
N ALA A 32 1.93 -2.41 10.37
CA ALA A 32 1.29 -3.36 11.26
C ALA A 32 1.01 -4.68 10.52
N GLU A 33 1.30 -5.81 11.18
CA GLU A 33 1.25 -7.15 10.58
C GLU A 33 -0.03 -7.44 9.77
N PRO A 34 -1.26 -7.10 10.25
CA PRO A 34 -2.46 -7.38 9.45
C PRO A 34 -2.54 -6.60 8.13
N LEU A 35 -1.77 -5.53 7.98
CA LEU A 35 -1.75 -4.70 6.76
C LEU A 35 -0.67 -5.14 5.76
N VAL A 36 0.21 -6.09 6.11
CA VAL A 36 1.27 -6.59 5.21
C VAL A 36 0.70 -7.15 3.90
N PRO A 37 -0.39 -7.95 3.89
CA PRO A 37 -1.02 -8.39 2.64
C PRO A 37 -1.52 -7.22 1.78
N GLY A 38 -2.12 -6.20 2.41
CA GLY A 38 -2.58 -4.99 1.72
C GLY A 38 -1.44 -4.19 1.09
N LEU A 39 -0.26 -4.19 1.74
CA LEU A 39 0.95 -3.56 1.25
C LEU A 39 1.52 -4.32 0.03
N ALA A 40 1.54 -5.65 0.08
CA ALA A 40 1.93 -6.48 -1.06
C ALA A 40 1.00 -6.29 -2.26
N ALA A 41 -0.32 -6.21 -2.03
CA ALA A 41 -1.28 -5.89 -3.09
C ALA A 41 -1.04 -4.51 -3.71
N MET A 42 -0.68 -3.50 -2.90
CA MET A 42 -0.32 -2.17 -3.41
C MET A 42 0.93 -2.22 -4.28
N GLU A 43 1.98 -2.97 -3.89
CA GLU A 43 3.20 -3.12 -4.69
C GLU A 43 2.92 -3.76 -6.04
N ILE A 44 2.12 -4.82 -6.08
CA ILE A 44 1.74 -5.50 -7.33
C ILE A 44 0.99 -4.55 -8.27
N VAL A 45 -0.01 -3.84 -7.74
CA VAL A 45 -0.80 -2.89 -8.53
C VAL A 45 0.07 -1.76 -9.07
N LEU A 46 0.97 -1.21 -8.25
CA LEU A 46 1.88 -0.14 -8.66
C LEU A 46 2.88 -0.61 -9.72
N ASP A 47 3.51 -1.78 -9.54
CA ASP A 47 4.43 -2.36 -10.52
C ASP A 47 3.71 -2.64 -11.85
N HIS A 48 2.51 -3.24 -11.79
CA HIS A 48 1.71 -3.53 -12.97
C HIS A 48 1.30 -2.26 -13.74
N ASN A 49 0.95 -1.19 -13.03
CA ASN A 49 0.55 0.08 -13.60
C ASN A 49 1.74 1.03 -13.88
N GLY A 50 2.96 0.50 -13.94
CA GLY A 50 4.15 1.23 -14.39
C GLY A 50 4.59 2.35 -13.44
N TYR A 51 4.25 2.28 -12.15
CA TYR A 51 4.69 3.27 -11.18
C TYR A 51 6.21 3.19 -11.01
N ALA A 52 6.88 4.33 -11.21
CA ALA A 52 8.32 4.42 -11.02
C ALA A 52 8.64 4.21 -9.53
N LYS A 53 9.60 3.32 -9.23
CA LYS A 53 9.96 3.00 -7.85
C LYS A 53 10.18 4.26 -7.00
N PRO A 54 9.61 4.32 -5.79
CA PRO A 54 9.67 5.51 -4.98
C PRO A 54 11.12 5.76 -4.54
N THR A 55 11.51 7.03 -4.52
CA THR A 55 12.81 7.45 -3.99
C THR A 55 12.82 7.25 -2.48
N ILE A 56 11.73 7.67 -1.82
CA ILE A 56 11.54 7.58 -0.37
C ILE A 56 10.15 7.02 -0.06
N VAL A 57 10.10 6.14 0.94
CA VAL A 57 8.84 5.68 1.53
C VAL A 57 8.85 6.01 3.02
N GLY A 58 7.94 6.87 3.45
CA GLY A 58 7.63 7.08 4.87
C GLY A 58 6.74 5.94 5.38
N SER A 59 6.99 5.48 6.60
CA SER A 59 6.19 4.43 7.24
C SER A 59 6.20 4.64 8.76
N TYR A 60 5.99 3.57 9.55
CA TYR A 60 5.86 3.66 11.01
C TYR A 60 6.80 4.67 11.66
N PHE A 61 6.19 5.64 12.34
CA PHE A 61 6.90 6.58 13.18
C PHE A 61 5.99 7.00 14.34
N ASN A 62 6.35 6.61 15.56
CA ASN A 62 5.56 6.90 16.76
C ASN A 62 5.71 8.36 17.18
N ARG A 63 4.99 9.24 16.50
CA ARG A 63 4.92 10.67 16.80
C ARG A 63 3.50 11.21 16.80
N ASN A 64 3.35 12.38 17.42
CA ASN A 64 2.16 13.19 17.24
C ASN A 64 2.21 13.90 15.88
N ILE A 65 1.04 14.31 15.39
CA ILE A 65 0.96 15.24 14.27
C ILE A 65 1.58 16.57 14.70
N ALA A 66 2.33 17.21 13.81
CA ALA A 66 2.96 18.51 14.11
C ALA A 66 1.91 19.53 14.57
N GLY A 67 2.19 20.22 15.68
CA GLY A 67 1.24 21.18 16.28
C GLY A 67 0.01 20.55 16.92
N SER A 68 -0.02 19.23 17.14
CA SER A 68 -1.16 18.53 17.75
C SER A 68 -0.72 17.59 18.88
N THR A 69 -1.63 17.29 19.80
CA THR A 69 -1.48 16.21 20.77
C THR A 69 -1.95 14.85 20.23
N ARG A 70 -2.55 14.83 19.03
CA ARG A 70 -3.07 13.62 18.40
C ARG A 70 -1.96 12.81 17.74
N LYS A 71 -2.00 11.49 17.89
CA LYS A 71 -1.09 10.56 17.21
C LYS A 71 -1.34 10.51 15.70
N SER A 72 -0.25 10.51 14.92
CA SER A 72 -0.31 10.24 13.48
C SER A 72 -0.75 8.80 13.22
N THR A 73 -1.40 8.51 12.09
CA THR A 73 -1.70 7.13 11.68
C THR A 73 -0.43 6.31 11.44
N HIS A 74 0.69 6.95 11.11
CA HIS A 74 2.02 6.34 11.13
C HIS A 74 2.40 5.73 12.48
N ALA A 75 1.93 6.28 13.61
CA ALA A 75 2.24 5.75 14.94
C ALA A 75 1.57 4.40 15.26
N TYR A 76 0.64 3.96 14.40
CA TYR A 76 -0.06 2.68 14.51
C TYR A 76 0.45 1.66 13.47
N GLY A 77 1.38 2.07 12.59
CA GLY A 77 1.86 1.24 11.48
C GLY A 77 0.85 1.06 10.34
N VAL A 78 -0.12 1.97 10.19
CA VAL A 78 -1.25 1.81 9.24
C VAL A 78 -1.25 2.86 8.13
N ALA A 79 -0.14 3.57 7.97
CA ALA A 79 0.03 4.58 6.95
C ALA A 79 1.39 4.39 6.27
N VAL A 80 1.43 4.74 4.99
CA VAL A 80 2.65 4.82 4.18
C VAL A 80 2.61 6.10 3.36
N ASP A 81 3.75 6.76 3.26
CA ASP A 81 3.93 7.98 2.50
C ASP A 81 4.82 7.68 1.30
N LEU A 82 4.33 7.84 0.08
CA LEU A 82 5.12 7.60 -1.13
C LEU A 82 5.65 8.91 -1.70
N ASP A 83 6.99 8.99 -1.81
CA ASP A 83 7.73 10.18 -2.24
C ASP A 83 7.29 11.48 -1.54
N PRO A 84 7.43 11.57 -0.21
CA PRO A 84 7.01 12.72 0.58
C PRO A 84 7.78 14.01 0.25
N TYR A 85 8.75 14.00 -0.67
CA TYR A 85 9.42 15.21 -1.14
C TYR A 85 9.00 15.64 -2.54
N ALA A 86 7.95 15.05 -3.11
CA ALA A 86 7.34 15.54 -4.35
C ALA A 86 6.76 16.95 -4.16
N ALA A 87 6.75 17.74 -5.23
CA ALA A 87 6.33 19.15 -5.20
C ALA A 87 4.90 19.35 -4.69
N GLY A 88 4.01 18.38 -4.96
CA GLY A 88 2.62 18.38 -4.51
C GLY A 88 2.40 18.06 -3.02
N ASN A 89 3.44 17.89 -2.21
CA ASN A 89 3.27 17.68 -0.77
C ASN A 89 2.75 18.97 -0.08
N PRO A 90 1.58 18.92 0.58
CA PRO A 90 0.97 20.10 1.21
C PRO A 90 1.76 20.65 2.41
N HIS A 91 2.77 19.94 2.90
CA HIS A 91 3.66 20.41 3.95
C HIS A 91 4.74 21.38 3.44
N PHE A 92 4.90 21.53 2.14
CA PHE A 92 5.75 22.56 1.57
C PHE A 92 5.02 23.91 1.46
N LYS A 93 5.74 24.99 1.76
CA LYS A 93 5.16 26.34 1.75
C LYS A 93 4.71 26.72 0.34
N GLY A 94 3.43 27.08 0.21
CA GLY A 94 2.84 27.48 -1.07
C GLY A 94 2.53 26.31 -2.00
N ALA A 95 2.57 25.07 -1.49
CA ALA A 95 2.20 23.90 -2.27
C ALA A 95 0.71 23.94 -2.64
N SER A 96 0.45 23.82 -3.93
CA SER A 96 -0.76 23.24 -4.51
C SER A 96 -0.37 21.91 -5.14
N TRP A 97 -1.35 21.06 -5.46
CA TRP A 97 -1.04 19.81 -6.15
C TRP A 97 -1.91 19.64 -7.40
N SER A 98 -1.30 19.01 -8.38
CA SER A 98 -1.89 18.38 -9.56
C SER A 98 -1.16 17.06 -9.80
N TYR A 99 -1.63 16.23 -10.74
CA TYR A 99 -0.93 14.99 -11.07
C TYR A 99 0.48 15.21 -11.66
N SER A 100 0.77 16.40 -12.21
CA SER A 100 2.14 16.73 -12.65
C SER A 100 3.10 17.06 -11.50
N ASP A 101 2.60 17.34 -10.29
CA ASP A 101 3.41 17.70 -9.13
C ASP A 101 3.76 16.49 -8.24
N ILE A 102 3.22 15.32 -8.57
CA ILE A 102 3.39 14.07 -7.83
C ILE A 102 3.83 12.95 -8.77
N LYS A 103 4.28 11.82 -8.22
CA LYS A 103 4.74 10.68 -9.04
C LYS A 103 3.63 9.73 -9.49
N PHE A 104 2.42 9.87 -8.93
CA PHE A 104 1.29 9.06 -9.33
C PHE A 104 0.64 9.59 -10.60
N THR A 105 0.09 8.70 -11.42
CA THR A 105 -0.98 9.02 -12.37
C THR A 105 -2.37 8.80 -11.75
N GLU A 106 -3.41 9.29 -12.41
CA GLU A 106 -4.81 9.05 -12.01
C GLU A 106 -5.14 7.56 -11.97
N GLU A 107 -4.66 6.82 -12.97
CA GLU A 107 -4.90 5.38 -13.11
C GLU A 107 -4.25 4.60 -11.96
N GLN A 108 -3.02 4.96 -11.57
CA GLN A 108 -2.33 4.31 -10.45
C GLN A 108 -3.05 4.56 -9.13
N VAL A 109 -3.52 5.78 -8.88
CA VAL A 109 -4.34 6.11 -7.71
C VAL A 109 -5.64 5.30 -7.73
N ALA A 110 -6.32 5.24 -8.89
CA ALA A 110 -7.55 4.49 -9.06
C ALA A 110 -7.35 2.99 -8.81
N ALA A 111 -6.25 2.41 -9.29
CA ALA A 111 -5.93 1.01 -9.13
C ALA A 111 -5.65 0.64 -7.66
N ILE A 112 -4.88 1.46 -6.91
CA ILE A 112 -4.70 1.24 -5.46
C ILE A 112 -6.06 1.33 -4.75
N LYS A 113 -6.87 2.32 -5.10
CA LYS A 113 -8.23 2.50 -4.56
C LYS A 113 -9.17 1.39 -4.96
N ALA A 114 -8.85 0.54 -5.93
CA ALA A 114 -9.65 -0.61 -6.35
C ALA A 114 -9.41 -1.85 -5.48
N ILE A 115 -8.25 -1.95 -4.81
CA ILE A 115 -7.93 -3.07 -3.91
C ILE A 115 -9.00 -3.20 -2.82
N ARG A 116 -9.61 -4.38 -2.73
CA ARG A 116 -10.65 -4.71 -1.73
C ARG A 116 -10.15 -5.72 -0.71
N ASN A 117 -10.81 -5.72 0.43
CA ASN A 117 -10.78 -6.86 1.34
C ASN A 117 -11.82 -7.91 0.93
N THR A 118 -11.78 -9.07 1.57
CA THR A 118 -12.75 -10.16 1.38
C THR A 118 -14.21 -9.81 1.74
N TYR A 119 -14.43 -8.63 2.32
CA TYR A 119 -15.74 -8.06 2.64
C TYR A 119 -16.18 -6.98 1.61
N GLY A 120 -15.46 -6.82 0.50
CA GLY A 120 -15.78 -5.85 -0.56
C GLY A 120 -15.49 -4.39 -0.21
N SER A 121 -14.77 -4.10 0.88
CA SER A 121 -14.40 -2.74 1.30
C SER A 121 -13.02 -2.35 0.76
N PRO A 122 -12.78 -1.10 0.32
CA PRO A 122 -11.45 -0.64 -0.06
C PRO A 122 -10.47 -0.75 1.10
N ILE A 123 -9.32 -1.39 0.89
CA ILE A 123 -8.28 -1.52 1.93
C ILE A 123 -7.58 -0.19 2.18
N TRP A 124 -7.30 0.56 1.11
CA TRP A 124 -6.54 1.80 1.15
C TRP A 124 -7.45 3.01 1.00
N ARG A 125 -7.08 4.09 1.71
CA ARG A 125 -7.59 5.44 1.50
C ARG A 125 -6.43 6.35 1.20
N TRP A 126 -6.57 7.13 0.14
CA TRP A 126 -5.68 8.23 -0.20
C TRP A 126 -6.16 9.52 0.44
N LEU A 127 -5.25 10.33 1.01
CA LEU A 127 -5.62 11.62 1.58
C LEU A 127 -5.54 12.77 0.57
N GLY A 128 -4.98 12.54 -0.63
CA GLY A 128 -5.03 13.49 -1.75
C GLY A 128 -6.46 13.97 -2.03
N ASP A 129 -7.42 13.05 -2.10
CA ASP A 129 -8.87 13.34 -2.28
C ASP A 129 -9.51 14.16 -1.15
N VAL A 130 -8.87 14.19 0.02
CA VAL A 130 -9.50 14.66 1.27
C VAL A 130 -9.02 16.06 1.63
N ASN A 131 -7.71 16.24 1.58
CA ASN A 131 -7.05 17.45 2.03
C ASN A 131 -5.78 17.76 1.21
N GLY A 132 -5.61 17.11 0.05
CA GLY A 132 -4.43 17.29 -0.80
C GLY A 132 -3.15 16.68 -0.26
N ASP A 133 -3.22 15.80 0.76
CA ASP A 133 -2.07 15.04 1.23
C ASP A 133 -1.80 13.84 0.30
N THR A 134 -1.21 14.17 -0.85
CA THR A 134 -1.03 13.29 -2.00
C THR A 134 0.02 12.19 -1.81
N MET A 135 0.90 12.33 -0.82
CA MET A 135 1.86 11.28 -0.47
C MET A 135 1.22 10.20 0.43
N HIS A 136 0.17 10.55 1.18
CA HIS A 136 -0.29 9.76 2.33
C HIS A 136 -1.37 8.74 1.93
N TRP A 137 -1.05 7.48 2.15
CA TRP A 137 -1.97 6.35 2.12
C TRP A 137 -2.15 5.77 3.50
N GLN A 138 -3.37 5.35 3.83
CA GLN A 138 -3.63 4.67 5.09
C GLN A 138 -4.70 3.59 4.97
N ALA A 139 -4.71 2.68 5.94
CA ALA A 139 -5.78 1.70 6.10
C ALA A 139 -7.15 2.39 6.14
N ASN A 140 -8.11 1.80 5.45
CA ASN A 140 -9.51 2.21 5.38
C ASN A 140 -10.45 1.14 5.99
N VAL A 141 -9.86 0.12 6.62
CA VAL A 141 -10.53 -1.01 7.26
C VAL A 141 -9.92 -1.27 8.65
N PRO A 142 -10.65 -1.91 9.57
CA PRO A 142 -10.08 -2.37 10.84
C PRO A 142 -9.14 -3.58 10.66
N PRO A 143 -8.27 -3.90 11.65
CA PRO A 143 -7.31 -5.00 11.56
C PRO A 143 -7.94 -6.34 11.16
N TRP A 144 -9.07 -6.71 11.78
CA TRP A 144 -9.78 -7.98 11.53
C TRP A 144 -10.51 -8.05 10.18
N ARG A 145 -10.38 -7.02 9.32
CA ARG A 145 -10.89 -6.99 7.95
C ARG A 145 -9.81 -6.57 6.95
N ALA A 146 -8.54 -6.73 7.30
CA ALA A 146 -7.43 -6.35 6.42
C ALA A 146 -7.09 -7.43 5.37
N ASP A 147 -7.71 -8.61 5.46
CA ASP A 147 -7.54 -9.70 4.48
C ASP A 147 -7.91 -9.26 3.06
N VAL A 148 -6.96 -9.33 2.13
CA VAL A 148 -7.11 -8.89 0.74
C VAL A 148 -7.98 -9.86 -0.05
N ASP A 149 -8.94 -9.31 -0.81
CA ASP A 149 -9.52 -10.01 -1.94
C ASP A 149 -8.59 -9.88 -3.14
N TRP A 150 -7.75 -10.90 -3.32
CA TRP A 150 -6.75 -10.93 -4.38
C TRP A 150 -7.34 -10.94 -5.80
N GLY A 151 -8.62 -11.28 -5.96
CA GLY A 151 -9.33 -11.14 -7.24
C GLY A 151 -9.65 -9.70 -7.63
N THR A 152 -9.31 -8.73 -6.76
CA THR A 152 -9.42 -7.29 -7.03
C THR A 152 -8.08 -6.61 -7.27
N VAL A 153 -6.98 -7.39 -7.21
CA VAL A 153 -5.61 -6.88 -7.37
C VAL A 153 -5.26 -6.89 -8.85
N ASP A 154 -5.26 -5.70 -9.44
CA ASP A 154 -4.83 -5.50 -10.82
C ASP A 154 -3.39 -6.02 -11.03
N GLY A 155 -3.13 -6.66 -12.18
CA GLY A 155 -1.91 -7.43 -12.43
C GLY A 155 -1.94 -8.91 -11.97
N LEU A 156 -2.98 -9.31 -11.21
CA LEU A 156 -3.30 -10.71 -10.90
C LEU A 156 -4.64 -11.18 -11.48
N ASN A 157 -5.52 -10.26 -11.88
CA ASN A 157 -6.81 -10.58 -12.49
C ASN A 157 -6.64 -11.51 -13.70
N GLY A 158 -7.23 -12.71 -13.63
CA GLY A 158 -7.16 -13.74 -14.67
C GLY A 158 -6.00 -14.74 -14.56
N LYS A 159 -5.18 -14.70 -13.51
CA LYS A 159 -4.18 -15.74 -13.22
C LYS A 159 -4.81 -16.88 -12.39
N ASP A 160 -4.48 -18.13 -12.74
CA ASP A 160 -5.09 -19.33 -12.15
C ASP A 160 -5.00 -19.38 -10.62
N SER A 161 -6.01 -20.02 -10.03
CA SER A 161 -6.13 -20.24 -8.57
C SER A 161 -4.88 -20.84 -7.91
N PHE A 162 -4.10 -21.64 -8.66
CA PHE A 162 -2.81 -22.18 -8.21
C PHE A 162 -1.74 -21.09 -7.98
N VAL A 163 -1.68 -20.08 -8.86
CA VAL A 163 -0.75 -18.94 -8.74
C VAL A 163 -1.14 -18.04 -7.56
N LEU A 164 -2.44 -17.92 -7.29
CA LEU A 164 -2.98 -17.21 -6.13
C LEU A 164 -2.64 -17.91 -4.81
N GLU A 165 -2.79 -19.23 -4.73
CA GLU A 165 -2.43 -20.01 -3.53
C GLU A 165 -0.91 -20.08 -3.31
N LEU A 166 -0.12 -20.18 -4.39
CA LEU A 166 1.34 -20.09 -4.29
C LEU A 166 1.79 -18.68 -3.86
N GLY A 167 1.18 -17.61 -4.39
CA GLY A 167 1.48 -16.23 -4.01
C GLY A 167 1.20 -15.97 -2.53
N LYS A 168 0.10 -16.50 -1.99
CA LYS A 168 -0.21 -16.47 -0.56
C LYS A 168 0.85 -17.21 0.28
N ALA A 169 1.31 -18.37 -0.19
CA ALA A 169 2.35 -19.16 0.49
C ALA A 169 3.76 -18.52 0.38
N LEU A 170 4.09 -17.86 -0.72
CA LEU A 170 5.36 -17.18 -0.97
C LEU A 170 5.47 -15.84 -0.20
N LEU A 171 4.37 -15.11 -0.03
CA LEU A 171 4.31 -13.88 0.77
C LEU A 171 4.59 -14.11 2.27
N ALA A 172 4.51 -15.35 2.75
CA ALA A 172 4.72 -15.68 4.14
C ALA A 172 6.21 -15.83 4.54
N GLN A 173 7.18 -15.88 3.61
CA GLN A 173 8.55 -16.25 4.01
C GLN A 173 9.77 -15.58 3.32
N TRP A 174 9.69 -14.83 2.20
CA TRP A 174 10.94 -14.46 1.47
C TRP A 174 11.03 -13.03 0.93
N SER A 175 12.25 -12.65 0.54
CA SER A 175 12.68 -11.31 0.13
C SER A 175 12.32 -10.99 -1.33
N THR A 176 12.35 -9.70 -1.71
CA THR A 176 12.05 -9.20 -3.06
C THR A 176 12.90 -9.79 -4.20
N GLU A 177 14.01 -10.49 -3.93
CA GLU A 177 14.82 -11.14 -4.97
C GLU A 177 14.24 -12.50 -5.40
N ASP A 178 13.58 -13.21 -4.49
CA ASP A 178 13.01 -14.53 -4.75
C ASP A 178 11.74 -14.45 -5.62
N LEU A 179 10.97 -13.37 -5.45
CA LEU A 179 9.84 -13.01 -6.31
C LEU A 179 10.27 -12.69 -7.75
N LYS A 180 11.43 -12.04 -7.94
CA LYS A 180 11.99 -11.75 -9.27
C LYS A 180 12.52 -13.01 -9.95
N ALA A 181 13.15 -13.91 -9.20
CA ALA A 181 13.61 -15.20 -9.73
C ALA A 181 12.44 -16.06 -10.23
N TYR A 182 11.29 -16.04 -9.56
CA TYR A 182 10.11 -16.81 -9.97
C TYR A 182 9.38 -16.21 -11.19
N LEU A 183 9.28 -14.88 -11.28
CA LEU A 183 8.77 -14.20 -12.49
C LEU A 183 9.72 -14.37 -13.68
N ALA A 184 11.03 -14.49 -13.44
CA ALA A 184 12.05 -14.73 -14.47
C ALA A 184 12.14 -16.19 -14.96
N LEU A 185 11.63 -17.17 -14.20
CA LEU A 185 11.66 -18.60 -14.54
C LEU A 185 10.61 -19.04 -15.57
N GLY A 186 9.81 -18.13 -16.13
CA GLY A 186 9.18 -18.34 -17.43
C GLY A 186 8.26 -19.57 -17.55
N LEU A 187 7.42 -19.87 -16.56
CA LEU A 187 6.28 -20.78 -16.76
C LEU A 187 5.13 -20.08 -17.54
N TRP A 188 5.52 -19.37 -18.58
CA TRP A 188 4.68 -18.96 -19.70
C TRP A 188 4.79 -20.07 -20.74
N GLN A 189 4.11 -21.19 -20.51
CA GLN A 189 3.55 -21.92 -21.64
C GLN A 189 2.14 -21.38 -21.83
N ALA A 190 2.06 -20.29 -22.59
CA ALA A 190 0.93 -20.15 -23.49
C ALA A 190 0.85 -21.48 -24.24
N SER A 191 -0.22 -22.25 -24.01
CA SER A 191 -0.57 -23.36 -24.87
C SER A 191 -0.74 -22.78 -26.27
N ALA A 192 0.34 -22.88 -27.03
CA ALA A 192 0.27 -22.90 -28.46
C ALA A 192 -0.59 -24.10 -28.88
N ASP A 193 -1.37 -23.81 -29.90
CA ASP A 193 -1.98 -24.71 -30.89
C ASP A 193 -3.35 -25.35 -30.59
N PRO A 194 -4.17 -25.54 -31.65
CA PRO A 194 -4.31 -24.78 -32.91
C PRO A 194 -5.70 -24.17 -33.12
#